data_AF-A0A0H4VNT2-F1
#
_entry.id   AF-A0A0H4VNT2-F1
#
_cell.length_a   1.000
_cell.length_b   1.000
_cell.length_c   1.000
_cell.angle_alpha   90.00
_cell.angle_beta   90.00
_cell.angle_gamma   90.00
#
_symmetry.space_group_name_H-M   'P 1'
#
loop_
_entity.id
_entity.type
_entity.pdbx_description
1 polymer ?
#
loop_
_entity_poly.entity_id
_entity_poly.type
_entity_poly.pdbx_seq_one_letter_code
_entity_poly.pdbx_strand_id
1 'polypeptide(L)'
;MLQNPVHIDPTLGMILQISSGLFWTITYILILRRGYLDKLYGMPMVALCANVAWEFIFAFVYPHPKPQLYIDYLWLLFDIGILAQYLRYGKREFPNHLPRPLFYGTFFFTLVFCALTIMLMAREFNDYIGIYAAFAQNLMMSVLFVRMFLKRNSMAGQSVYIALSKMVGTLFPSLLFYLYFPNSYLLILIYSGIFILDLVYFLLLYFKFKTEGLNPWAKL
;
A
#
# COMPACT_ATOMS: atom_id res chain seq x y z
N MET A 1 -22.60 3.95 -1.72
CA MET A 1 -22.56 3.09 -2.92
C MET A 1 -22.56 1.59 -2.54
N LEU A 2 -21.85 1.21 -1.48
CA LEU A 2 -22.00 -0.11 -0.86
C LEU A 2 -23.19 -0.08 0.10
N GLN A 3 -24.21 -0.89 -0.15
CA GLN A 3 -25.41 -1.00 0.68
C GLN A 3 -25.72 -2.47 0.94
N ASN A 4 -26.34 -2.76 2.09
CA ASN A 4 -26.82 -4.09 2.47
C ASN A 4 -25.70 -5.17 2.43
N PRO A 5 -24.65 -5.03 3.26
CA PRO A 5 -23.61 -6.04 3.35
C PRO A 5 -24.21 -7.40 3.72
N VAL A 6 -23.75 -8.46 3.06
CA VAL A 6 -24.12 -9.82 3.43
C VAL A 6 -23.61 -10.11 4.84
N HIS A 7 -24.44 -10.75 5.67
CA HIS A 7 -24.01 -11.18 6.99
C HIS A 7 -22.97 -12.29 6.87
N ILE A 8 -21.79 -12.04 7.41
CA ILE A 8 -20.71 -13.03 7.54
C ILE A 8 -20.49 -13.37 9.02
N ASP A 9 -19.90 -14.52 9.27
CA ASP A 9 -19.48 -14.90 10.61
C ASP A 9 -18.50 -13.84 11.18
N PRO A 10 -18.80 -13.26 12.37
CA PRO A 10 -17.96 -12.21 12.95
C PRO A 10 -16.53 -12.67 13.24
N THR A 11 -16.34 -13.96 13.58
CA THR A 11 -15.03 -14.54 13.87
C THR A 11 -14.19 -14.59 12.59
N LEU A 12 -14.78 -15.06 11.49
CA LEU A 12 -14.15 -15.04 10.17
C LEU A 12 -13.78 -13.62 9.76
N GLY A 13 -14.70 -12.67 9.92
CA GLY A 13 -14.45 -11.26 9.62
C GLY A 13 -13.26 -10.68 10.40
N MET A 14 -13.14 -11.03 11.68
CA MET A 14 -12.04 -10.62 12.54
C MET A 14 -10.71 -11.28 12.16
N ILE A 15 -10.72 -12.59 11.85
CA ILE A 15 -9.53 -13.32 11.40
C ILE A 15 -8.95 -12.70 10.13
N LEU A 16 -9.80 -12.37 9.15
CA LEU A 16 -9.37 -11.76 7.89
C LEU A 16 -8.78 -10.36 8.11
N GLN A 17 -9.41 -9.52 8.94
CA GLN A 17 -8.91 -8.18 9.28
C GLN A 17 -7.55 -8.23 9.99
N ILE A 18 -7.42 -9.06 11.03
CA ILE A 18 -6.17 -9.19 11.80
C ILE A 18 -5.05 -9.76 10.92
N SER A 19 -5.37 -10.74 10.07
CA SER A 19 -4.40 -11.31 9.15
C SER A 19 -3.90 -10.26 8.15
N SER A 20 -4.80 -9.42 7.61
CA SER A 20 -4.40 -8.26 6.80
C SER A 20 -3.48 -7.31 7.56
N GLY A 21 -3.89 -6.93 8.79
CA GLY A 21 -3.13 -6.14 9.74
C GLY A 21 -1.69 -6.62 9.91
N LEU A 22 -1.53 -7.91 10.17
CA LEU A 22 -0.25 -8.57 10.39
C LEU A 22 0.64 -8.53 9.14
N PHE A 23 0.13 -8.94 7.98
CA PHE A 23 0.92 -9.05 6.76
C PHE A 23 1.32 -7.68 6.19
N TRP A 24 0.47 -6.67 6.29
CA TRP A 24 0.85 -5.29 5.95
C TRP A 24 1.84 -4.69 6.94
N THR A 25 1.70 -4.99 8.23
CA THR A 25 2.72 -4.60 9.22
C THR A 25 4.08 -5.19 8.89
N ILE A 26 4.13 -6.48 8.53
CA ILE A 26 5.37 -7.14 8.06
C ILE A 26 5.90 -6.42 6.81
N THR A 27 5.03 -6.09 5.86
CA THR A 27 5.38 -5.35 4.64
C THR A 27 6.06 -4.03 4.98
N TYR A 28 5.49 -3.23 5.88
CA TYR A 28 6.06 -1.95 6.29
C TYR A 28 7.41 -2.10 7.01
N ILE A 29 7.55 -3.07 7.91
CA ILE A 29 8.82 -3.35 8.60
C ILE A 29 9.90 -3.73 7.58
N LEU A 30 9.57 -4.57 6.60
CA LEU A 30 10.50 -4.97 5.55
C LEU A 30 10.87 -3.80 4.64
N ILE A 31 9.91 -2.95 4.25
CA ILE A 31 10.15 -1.71 3.49
C ILE A 31 11.12 -0.80 4.25
N LEU A 32 10.88 -0.58 5.55
CA LEU A 32 11.76 0.23 6.39
C LEU A 32 13.17 -0.36 6.48
N ARG A 33 13.28 -1.66 6.74
CA ARG A 33 14.57 -2.36 6.82
C ARG A 33 15.32 -2.24 5.49
N ARG A 34 14.64 -2.49 4.38
CA ARG A 34 15.22 -2.38 3.03
C ARG A 34 15.65 -0.96 2.70
N GLY A 35 14.81 0.02 3.01
CA GLY A 35 15.15 1.40 2.73
C GLY A 35 16.34 1.89 3.54
N TYR A 36 16.48 1.40 4.78
CA TYR A 36 17.66 1.68 5.59
C TYR A 36 18.94 1.02 5.08
N LEU A 37 18.87 -0.26 4.67
CA LEU A 37 20.03 -1.02 4.19
C LEU A 37 20.49 -0.52 2.82
N ASP A 38 19.56 -0.35 1.88
CA ASP A 38 19.87 0.00 0.49
C ASP A 38 20.01 1.52 0.29
N LYS A 39 19.77 2.33 1.33
CA LYS A 39 19.81 3.81 1.32
C LYS A 39 18.99 4.43 0.17
N LEU A 40 17.83 3.82 -0.08
CA LEU A 40 16.83 4.18 -1.09
C LEU A 40 15.44 4.04 -0.47
N TYR A 41 14.41 4.66 -1.05
CA TYR A 41 13.05 4.45 -0.56
C TYR A 41 12.48 3.12 -1.07
N GLY A 42 11.75 2.42 -0.21
CA GLY A 42 11.13 1.13 -0.54
C GLY A 42 9.66 1.23 -0.99
N MET A 43 9.03 2.40 -0.87
CA MET A 43 7.65 2.65 -1.31
C MET A 43 7.58 3.87 -2.25
N PRO A 44 6.90 3.76 -3.41
CA PRO A 44 6.69 4.90 -4.31
C PRO A 44 5.98 6.08 -3.63
N MET A 45 6.39 7.31 -3.98
CA MET A 45 5.92 8.55 -3.32
C MET A 45 4.40 8.69 -3.28
N VAL A 46 3.71 8.47 -4.40
CA VAL A 46 2.26 8.64 -4.49
C VAL A 46 1.52 7.60 -3.65
N ALA A 47 2.03 6.37 -3.62
CA ALA A 47 1.47 5.31 -2.78
C ALA A 47 1.62 5.63 -1.29
N LEU A 48 2.80 6.10 -0.88
CA LEU A 48 3.06 6.56 0.48
C LEU A 48 2.15 7.73 0.88
N CYS A 49 1.98 8.72 -0.01
CA CYS A 49 1.10 9.86 0.25
C CYS A 49 -0.35 9.43 0.45
N ALA A 50 -0.82 8.48 -0.36
CA ALA A 50 -2.16 7.94 -0.26
C ALA A 50 -2.35 7.14 1.04
N ASN A 51 -1.42 6.26 1.40
CA ASN A 51 -1.50 5.50 2.65
C ASN A 51 -1.52 6.42 3.89
N VAL A 52 -0.57 7.35 4.00
CA VAL A 52 -0.49 8.29 5.14
C VAL A 52 -1.80 9.05 5.27
N ALA A 53 -2.36 9.52 4.15
CA ALA A 53 -3.62 10.22 4.13
C ALA A 53 -4.79 9.33 4.56
N TRP A 54 -4.89 8.13 4.00
CA TRP A 54 -5.94 7.17 4.31
C TRP A 54 -5.91 6.77 5.80
N GLU A 55 -4.76 6.35 6.30
CA GLU A 55 -4.57 5.91 7.67
C GLU A 55 -4.84 7.05 8.66
N PHE A 56 -4.44 8.28 8.35
CA PHE A 56 -4.79 9.44 9.17
C PHE A 56 -6.30 9.73 9.18
N ILE A 57 -6.94 9.73 8.00
CA ILE A 57 -8.37 10.01 7.88
C ILE A 57 -9.19 8.98 8.65
N PHE A 58 -8.90 7.70 8.48
CA PHE A 58 -9.66 6.60 9.10
C PHE A 58 -9.23 6.27 10.53
N ALA A 59 -8.15 6.88 11.03
CA ALA A 59 -7.80 6.89 12.44
C ALA A 59 -8.42 8.07 13.22
N PHE A 60 -8.51 9.26 12.62
CA PHE A 60 -8.84 10.50 13.36
C PHE A 60 -10.07 11.27 12.88
N VAL A 61 -10.39 11.23 11.58
CA VAL A 61 -11.48 12.02 10.99
C VAL A 61 -12.76 11.19 10.89
N TYR A 62 -12.66 9.99 10.32
CA TYR A 62 -13.71 8.98 10.23
C TYR A 62 -13.22 7.70 10.90
N PRO A 63 -13.05 7.70 12.24
CA PRO A 63 -12.42 6.61 12.96
C PRO A 63 -13.12 5.27 12.69
N HIS A 64 -12.35 4.28 12.25
CA HIS A 64 -12.85 2.94 12.04
C HIS A 64 -13.33 2.29 13.34
N PRO A 65 -14.25 1.31 13.27
CA PRO A 65 -14.58 0.49 14.43
C PRO A 65 -13.39 -0.37 14.86
N LYS A 66 -13.37 -0.73 16.15
CA LYS A 66 -12.39 -1.70 16.67
C LYS A 66 -12.67 -3.09 16.07
N PRO A 67 -11.65 -3.90 15.75
CA PRO A 67 -10.23 -3.72 16.06
C PRO A 67 -9.42 -2.93 15.02
N GLN A 68 -9.99 -2.62 13.85
CA GLN A 68 -9.29 -1.97 12.74
C GLN A 68 -8.63 -0.65 13.14
N LEU A 69 -9.29 0.15 13.99
CA LEU A 69 -8.73 1.41 14.50
C LEU A 69 -7.31 1.29 15.10
N TYR A 70 -7.02 0.20 15.82
CA TYR A 70 -5.69 -0.02 16.40
C TYR A 70 -4.65 -0.38 15.34
N ILE A 71 -5.09 -1.07 14.28
CA ILE A 71 -4.27 -1.39 13.12
C ILE A 71 -3.93 -0.09 12.37
N ASP A 72 -4.89 0.81 12.18
CA ASP A 72 -4.67 2.09 11.50
C ASP A 72 -3.65 2.97 12.24
N TYR A 73 -3.73 3.06 13.58
CA TYR A 73 -2.70 3.77 14.36
C TYR A 73 -1.31 3.16 14.20
N LEU A 74 -1.22 1.84 14.21
CA LEU A 74 0.05 1.12 14.05
C LEU A 74 0.63 1.33 12.65
N TRP A 75 -0.21 1.21 11.62
CA TRP A 75 0.17 1.46 10.24
C TRP A 75 0.63 2.89 10.03
N LEU A 76 -0.10 3.89 10.57
CA LEU A 76 0.26 5.30 10.45
C LEU A 76 1.64 5.60 11.05
N LEU A 77 1.97 4.95 12.17
CA LEU A 77 3.30 5.05 12.78
C LEU A 77 4.39 4.54 11.82
N PHE A 78 4.18 3.41 11.17
CA PHE A 78 5.13 2.88 10.20
C PHE A 78 5.24 3.76 8.96
N ASP A 79 4.12 4.28 8.48
CA ASP A 79 4.02 5.17 7.34
C ASP A 79 4.79 6.48 7.56
N ILE A 80 4.71 7.06 8.76
CA ILE A 80 5.56 8.19 9.17
C ILE A 80 7.05 7.83 9.08
N GLY A 81 7.42 6.61 9.49
CA GLY A 81 8.78 6.10 9.34
C GLY A 81 9.20 5.98 7.87
N ILE A 82 8.34 5.44 7.01
CA ILE A 82 8.60 5.28 5.57
C ILE A 82 8.68 6.65 4.89
N LEU A 83 7.84 7.60 5.30
CA LEU A 83 7.88 9.00 4.89
C LEU A 83 9.21 9.65 5.24
N ALA A 84 9.70 9.46 6.46
CA ALA A 84 11.02 9.97 6.84
C ALA A 84 12.13 9.37 5.97
N GLN A 85 12.07 8.08 5.64
CA GLN A 85 13.02 7.46 4.70
C GLN A 85 12.90 8.00 3.29
N TYR A 86 11.68 8.25 2.80
CA TYR A 86 11.45 8.85 1.49
C TYR A 86 12.04 10.25 1.41
N LEU A 87 11.79 11.12 2.40
CA LEU A 87 12.35 12.47 2.42
C LEU A 87 13.88 12.48 2.54
N ARG A 88 14.45 11.48 3.22
CA ARG A 88 15.91 11.33 3.38
C ARG A 88 16.60 10.78 2.13
N TYR A 89 16.06 9.73 1.52
CA TYR A 89 16.73 8.99 0.44
C TYR A 89 16.19 9.29 -0.95
N GLY A 90 14.91 9.69 -1.09
CA GLY A 90 14.24 9.92 -2.37
C GLY A 90 14.78 11.08 -3.18
N LYS A 91 15.43 12.06 -2.54
CA LYS A 91 16.11 13.16 -3.23
C LYS A 91 17.15 12.67 -4.25
N ARG A 92 17.75 11.50 -4.03
CA ARG A 92 18.78 10.91 -4.91
C ARG A 92 18.22 10.48 -6.26
N GLU A 93 16.96 10.07 -6.30
CA GLU A 93 16.26 9.67 -7.54
C GLU A 93 15.45 10.81 -8.17
N PHE A 94 15.46 12.01 -7.55
CA PHE A 94 14.85 13.20 -8.13
C PHE A 94 15.69 13.71 -9.31
N PRO A 95 15.07 14.08 -10.45
CA PRO A 95 15.82 14.45 -11.65
C PRO A 95 16.77 15.63 -11.41
N ASN A 96 18.06 15.45 -11.76
CA ASN A 96 19.10 16.46 -11.52
C ASN A 96 18.91 17.75 -12.33
N HIS A 97 18.14 17.71 -13.42
CA HIS A 97 17.81 18.88 -14.24
C HIS A 97 16.70 19.75 -13.65
N LEU A 98 16.05 19.32 -12.56
CA LEU A 98 14.97 20.06 -11.90
C LEU A 98 15.47 20.73 -10.60
N PRO A 99 14.93 21.91 -10.24
CA PRO A 99 15.21 22.56 -8.97
C PRO A 99 14.90 21.66 -7.77
N ARG A 100 15.83 21.55 -6.81
CA ARG A 100 15.67 20.74 -5.60
C ARG A 100 14.42 21.07 -4.77
N PRO A 101 13.96 22.33 -4.65
CA PRO A 101 12.72 22.63 -3.94
C PRO A 101 11.47 21.96 -4.52
N LEU A 102 11.47 21.65 -5.83
CA LEU A 102 10.34 20.95 -6.47
C LEU A 102 10.13 19.54 -5.92
N PHE A 103 11.17 18.89 -5.39
CA PHE A 103 11.01 17.61 -4.71
C PHE A 103 10.01 17.71 -3.55
N TYR A 104 10.17 18.75 -2.72
CA TYR A 104 9.27 19.00 -1.60
C TYR A 104 7.91 19.52 -2.05
N GLY A 105 7.88 20.40 -3.05
CA GLY A 105 6.63 20.92 -3.62
C GLY A 105 5.75 19.82 -4.19
N THR A 106 6.33 18.92 -5.00
CA THR A 106 5.62 17.77 -5.57
C THR A 106 5.17 16.78 -4.50
N PHE A 107 6.01 16.50 -3.50
CA PHE A 107 5.65 15.66 -2.36
C PHE A 107 4.46 16.24 -1.58
N PHE A 108 4.54 17.50 -1.16
CA PHE A 108 3.51 18.12 -0.34
C PHE A 108 2.19 18.28 -1.11
N PHE A 109 2.26 18.70 -2.38
CA PHE A 109 1.10 18.73 -3.26
C PHE A 109 0.43 17.35 -3.35
N THR A 110 1.21 16.29 -3.59
CA THR A 110 0.68 14.93 -3.70
C THR A 110 0.02 14.47 -2.40
N LEU A 111 0.66 14.72 -1.24
CA LEU A 111 0.10 14.36 0.07
C LEU A 111 -1.26 15.03 0.32
N VAL A 112 -1.32 16.35 0.12
CA VAL A 112 -2.56 17.12 0.31
C VAL A 112 -3.63 16.68 -0.70
N PHE A 113 -3.26 16.49 -1.97
CA PHE A 113 -4.19 16.10 -3.01
C PHE A 113 -4.75 14.68 -2.76
N CYS A 114 -3.92 13.73 -2.33
CA CYS A 114 -4.38 12.40 -1.89
C CYS A 114 -5.37 12.51 -0.73
N ALA A 115 -5.06 13.30 0.30
CA ALA A 115 -5.95 13.49 1.46
C ALA A 115 -7.30 14.10 1.08
N LEU A 116 -7.28 15.17 0.28
CA LEU A 116 -8.51 15.79 -0.23
C LEU A 116 -9.31 14.81 -1.10
N THR A 117 -8.64 14.06 -1.98
CA THR A 117 -9.30 13.07 -2.85
C THR A 117 -9.98 11.99 -2.03
N ILE A 118 -9.30 11.40 -1.04
CA ILE A 118 -9.86 10.35 -0.17
C ILE A 118 -11.05 10.89 0.63
N MET A 119 -10.93 12.10 1.20
CA MET A 119 -12.02 12.75 1.93
C MET A 119 -13.25 13.00 1.05
N LEU A 120 -13.04 13.52 -0.16
CA LEU A 120 -14.13 13.81 -1.09
C LEU A 120 -14.74 12.52 -1.66
N MET A 121 -13.94 11.48 -1.91
CA MET A 121 -14.43 10.15 -2.28
C MET A 121 -15.32 9.54 -1.19
N ALA A 122 -14.91 9.63 0.08
CA ALA A 122 -15.70 9.12 1.21
C ALA A 122 -17.09 9.79 1.25
N ARG A 123 -17.13 11.12 1.02
CA ARG A 123 -18.39 11.88 0.96
C ARG A 123 -19.22 11.55 -0.28
N GLU A 124 -18.61 11.58 -1.46
CA GLU A 124 -19.29 11.36 -2.75
C GLU A 124 -19.91 9.97 -2.84
N PHE A 125 -19.17 8.94 -2.41
CA PHE A 125 -19.64 7.56 -2.45
C PHE A 125 -20.43 7.15 -1.22
N ASN A 126 -20.57 8.05 -0.23
CA ASN A 126 -21.13 7.75 1.08
C ASN A 126 -20.47 6.49 1.69
N ASP A 127 -19.13 6.45 1.63
CA ASP A 127 -18.25 5.36 2.05
C ASP A 127 -17.27 5.87 3.12
N TYR A 128 -17.80 6.09 4.32
CA TYR A 128 -17.02 6.56 5.47
C TYR A 128 -16.18 5.45 6.14
N ILE A 129 -16.27 4.21 5.65
CA ILE A 129 -15.35 3.12 5.98
C ILE A 129 -14.16 3.10 4.99
N GLY A 130 -14.27 3.81 3.86
CA GLY A 130 -13.14 4.04 2.96
C GLY A 130 -12.74 2.83 2.13
N ILE A 131 -13.66 1.90 1.88
CA ILE A 131 -13.40 0.65 1.16
C ILE A 131 -12.96 0.94 -0.29
N TYR A 132 -13.69 1.79 -1.01
CA TYR A 132 -13.31 2.16 -2.38
C TYR A 132 -12.00 2.92 -2.42
N ALA A 133 -11.78 3.84 -1.48
CA ALA A 133 -10.52 4.58 -1.38
C ALA A 133 -9.34 3.62 -1.13
N ALA A 134 -9.51 2.66 -0.20
CA ALA A 134 -8.48 1.68 0.16
C ALA A 134 -8.06 0.81 -1.03
N PHE A 135 -9.03 0.27 -1.78
CA PHE A 135 -8.72 -0.58 -2.92
C PHE A 135 -8.23 0.21 -4.13
N ALA A 136 -8.76 1.41 -4.39
CA ALA A 136 -8.30 2.26 -5.48
C ALA A 136 -6.83 2.67 -5.29
N GLN A 137 -6.46 3.12 -4.09
CA GLN A 137 -5.07 3.48 -3.80
C GLN A 137 -4.14 2.26 -3.81
N ASN A 138 -4.61 1.08 -3.39
CA ASN A 138 -3.79 -0.13 -3.40
C ASN A 138 -3.56 -0.63 -4.84
N LEU A 139 -4.54 -0.52 -5.74
CA LEU A 139 -4.33 -0.77 -7.17
C LEU A 139 -3.29 0.17 -7.77
N MET A 140 -3.41 1.47 -7.50
CA MET A 140 -2.41 2.45 -7.88
C MET A 140 -1.03 2.07 -7.30
N MET A 141 -0.96 1.68 -6.04
CA MET A 141 0.27 1.23 -5.39
C MET A 141 0.88 0.03 -6.12
N SER A 142 0.11 -1.00 -6.43
CA SER A 142 0.58 -2.18 -7.18
C SER A 142 1.20 -1.80 -8.54
N VAL A 143 0.54 -0.91 -9.29
CA VAL A 143 1.11 -0.37 -10.55
C VAL A 143 2.44 0.34 -10.28
N LEU A 144 2.52 1.16 -9.24
CA LEU A 144 3.70 1.95 -8.93
C LEU A 144 4.88 1.09 -8.45
N PHE A 145 4.63 -0.01 -7.72
CA PHE A 145 5.69 -0.96 -7.35
C PHE A 145 6.30 -1.64 -8.58
N VAL A 146 5.45 -2.10 -9.52
CA VAL A 146 5.93 -2.64 -10.81
C VAL A 146 6.75 -1.59 -11.57
N ARG A 147 6.24 -0.36 -11.69
CA ARG A 147 6.95 0.74 -12.37
C ARG A 147 8.27 1.09 -11.69
N MET A 148 8.31 1.11 -10.36
CA MET A 148 9.52 1.37 -9.59
C MET A 148 10.57 0.29 -9.84
N PHE A 149 10.18 -0.98 -9.84
CA PHE A 149 11.05 -2.09 -10.19
C PHE A 149 11.61 -1.94 -11.61
N LEU A 150 10.74 -1.74 -12.60
CA LEU A 150 11.15 -1.61 -14.01
C LEU A 150 12.08 -0.41 -14.23
N LYS A 151 11.79 0.74 -13.59
CA LYS A 151 12.64 1.94 -13.69
C LYS A 151 14.02 1.72 -13.07
N ARG A 152 14.09 1.06 -11.91
CA ARG A 152 15.36 0.79 -11.21
C ARG A 152 16.16 -0.33 -11.86
N ASN A 153 15.48 -1.25 -12.56
CA ASN A 153 16.03 -2.49 -13.10
C ASN A 153 16.95 -3.23 -12.10
N SER A 154 16.61 -3.14 -10.82
CA SER A 154 17.37 -3.67 -9.70
C SER A 154 16.46 -3.94 -8.51
N MET A 155 16.92 -4.80 -7.61
CA MET A 155 16.20 -5.17 -6.39
C MET A 155 16.43 -4.15 -5.26
N ALA A 156 16.98 -2.98 -5.56
CA ALA A 156 17.32 -1.98 -4.55
C ALA A 156 16.04 -1.37 -3.93
N GLY A 157 16.00 -1.33 -2.60
CA GLY A 157 14.85 -0.93 -1.80
C GLY A 157 13.70 -1.94 -1.80
N GLN A 158 13.89 -3.14 -2.38
CA GLN A 158 12.83 -4.12 -2.62
C GLN A 158 13.27 -5.53 -2.19
N SER A 159 12.31 -6.41 -1.93
CA SER A 159 12.55 -7.84 -1.68
C SER A 159 11.35 -8.69 -2.05
N VAL A 160 11.60 -9.98 -2.28
CA VAL A 160 10.55 -10.97 -2.54
C VAL A 160 9.59 -11.08 -1.35
N TYR A 161 10.11 -10.91 -0.12
CA TYR A 161 9.28 -10.89 1.10
C TYR A 161 8.33 -9.70 1.13
N ILE A 162 8.76 -8.49 0.73
CA ILE A 162 7.86 -7.33 0.60
C ILE A 162 6.73 -7.64 -0.40
N ALA A 163 7.07 -8.21 -1.56
CA ALA A 163 6.08 -8.54 -2.59
C ALA A 163 5.05 -9.57 -2.09
N LEU A 164 5.51 -10.66 -1.46
CA LEU A 164 4.62 -11.69 -0.93
C LEU A 164 3.77 -11.19 0.23
N SER A 165 4.37 -10.52 1.21
CA SER A 165 3.64 -10.01 2.37
C SER A 165 2.58 -8.99 1.97
N LYS A 166 2.88 -8.10 1.02
CA LYS A 166 1.90 -7.15 0.46
C LYS A 166 0.74 -7.87 -0.22
N MET A 167 1.06 -8.84 -1.08
CA MET A 167 0.06 -9.58 -1.85
C MET A 167 -0.89 -10.35 -0.93
N VAL A 168 -0.33 -11.07 0.05
CA VAL A 168 -1.11 -11.83 1.05
C VAL A 168 -1.90 -10.88 1.95
N GLY A 169 -1.29 -9.78 2.40
CA GLY A 169 -1.96 -8.75 3.21
C GLY A 169 -3.16 -8.12 2.52
N THR A 170 -3.14 -8.01 1.19
CA THR A 170 -4.27 -7.52 0.38
C THR A 170 -5.29 -8.60 0.05
N LEU A 171 -4.89 -9.87 -0.03
CA LEU A 171 -5.79 -10.97 -0.33
C LEU A 171 -6.89 -11.12 0.74
N PHE A 172 -6.53 -10.97 2.02
CA PHE A 172 -7.49 -11.06 3.12
C PHE A 172 -8.64 -10.03 3.08
N PRO A 173 -8.39 -8.71 2.95
CA PRO A 173 -9.46 -7.73 2.82
C PRO A 173 -10.20 -7.91 1.50
N SER A 174 -9.54 -8.33 0.41
CA SER A 174 -10.21 -8.62 -0.86
C SER A 174 -11.27 -9.72 -0.69
N LEU A 175 -10.91 -10.81 0.00
CA LEU A 175 -11.84 -11.89 0.34
C LEU A 175 -12.95 -11.40 1.27
N LEU A 176 -12.59 -10.65 2.31
CA LEU A 176 -13.56 -10.10 3.27
C LEU A 176 -14.64 -9.26 2.57
N PHE A 177 -14.21 -8.31 1.74
CA PHE A 177 -15.14 -7.40 1.06
C PHE A 177 -15.86 -8.04 -0.13
N TYR A 178 -15.29 -9.09 -0.74
CA TYR A 178 -16.05 -9.95 -1.65
C TYR A 178 -17.19 -10.68 -0.92
N LEU A 179 -16.94 -11.21 0.27
CA LEU A 179 -17.97 -11.88 1.07
C LEU A 179 -19.07 -10.91 1.50
N TYR A 180 -18.72 -9.68 1.89
CA TYR A 180 -19.70 -8.65 2.23
C TYR A 180 -20.48 -8.14 1.01
N PHE A 181 -19.82 -7.96 -0.13
CA PHE A 181 -20.38 -7.31 -1.31
C PHE A 181 -20.10 -8.11 -2.60
N PRO A 182 -20.65 -9.34 -2.73
CA PRO A 182 -20.33 -10.24 -3.84
C PRO A 182 -20.78 -9.70 -5.21
N ASN A 183 -21.72 -8.76 -5.24
CA ASN A 183 -22.24 -8.14 -6.46
C ASN A 183 -21.54 -6.81 -6.81
N SER A 184 -20.51 -6.40 -6.06
CA SER A 184 -19.78 -5.16 -6.35
C SER A 184 -18.74 -5.38 -7.44
N TYR A 185 -19.17 -5.47 -8.70
CA TYR A 185 -18.29 -5.77 -9.85
C TYR A 185 -17.06 -4.86 -9.97
N LEU A 186 -17.18 -3.59 -9.55
CA LEU A 186 -16.04 -2.68 -9.51
C LEU A 186 -14.99 -3.13 -8.49
N LEU A 187 -15.39 -3.53 -7.29
CA LEU A 187 -14.45 -4.09 -6.31
C LEU A 187 -13.83 -5.38 -6.83
N ILE A 188 -14.62 -6.23 -7.49
CA ILE A 188 -14.11 -7.45 -8.13
C ILE A 188 -12.99 -7.15 -9.11
N LEU A 189 -13.24 -6.22 -10.02
CA LEU A 189 -12.24 -5.79 -10.99
C LEU A 189 -10.98 -5.25 -10.30
N ILE A 190 -11.14 -4.41 -9.27
CA ILE A 190 -10.02 -3.76 -8.58
C ILE A 190 -9.16 -4.79 -7.85
N TYR A 191 -9.72 -5.65 -6.98
CA TYR A 191 -8.90 -6.61 -6.25
C TYR A 191 -8.29 -7.68 -7.16
N SER A 192 -8.95 -8.04 -8.27
CA SER A 192 -8.36 -8.95 -9.27
C SER A 192 -7.18 -8.29 -9.96
N GLY A 193 -7.31 -7.00 -10.31
CA GLY A 193 -6.21 -6.20 -10.84
C GLY A 193 -5.03 -6.09 -9.87
N ILE A 194 -5.31 -5.84 -8.58
CA ILE A 194 -4.27 -5.81 -7.53
C ILE A 194 -3.54 -7.16 -7.47
N PHE A 195 -4.28 -8.27 -7.39
CA PHE A 195 -3.68 -9.59 -7.30
C PHE A 195 -2.78 -9.90 -8.51
N ILE A 196 -3.23 -9.59 -9.73
CA ILE A 196 -2.44 -9.80 -10.95
C ILE A 196 -1.17 -8.94 -10.91
N LEU A 197 -1.27 -7.66 -10.56
CA LEU A 197 -0.11 -6.76 -10.52
C LEU A 197 0.88 -7.12 -9.42
N ASP A 198 0.40 -7.55 -8.25
CA ASP A 198 1.25 -8.01 -7.15
C ASP A 198 1.95 -9.31 -7.51
N LEU A 199 1.27 -10.22 -8.21
CA LEU A 199 1.88 -11.43 -8.76
C LEU A 199 2.95 -11.09 -9.81
N VAL A 200 2.67 -10.15 -10.73
CA VAL A 200 3.65 -9.67 -11.71
C VAL A 200 4.86 -9.06 -10.98
N TYR A 201 4.65 -8.22 -9.98
CA TYR A 201 5.71 -7.62 -9.18
C TYR A 201 6.58 -8.68 -8.49
N PHE A 202 5.95 -9.68 -7.86
CA PHE A 202 6.63 -10.81 -7.26
C PHE A 202 7.47 -11.59 -8.28
N LEU A 203 6.90 -11.96 -9.43
CA LEU A 203 7.58 -12.72 -10.47
C LEU A 203 8.77 -11.95 -11.04
N LEU A 204 8.60 -10.65 -11.31
CA LEU A 204 9.67 -9.77 -11.80
C LEU A 204 10.86 -9.75 -10.83
N LEU A 205 10.61 -9.60 -9.52
CA LEU A 205 11.66 -9.68 -8.52
C LEU A 205 12.29 -11.07 -8.47
N TYR A 206 11.48 -12.11 -8.39
CA TYR A 206 11.94 -13.50 -8.27
C TYR A 206 12.86 -13.90 -9.44
N PHE A 207 12.44 -13.62 -10.67
CA PHE A 207 13.25 -13.92 -11.85
C PHE A 207 14.50 -13.06 -11.92
N LYS A 208 14.45 -11.79 -11.48
CA LYS A 208 15.64 -10.94 -11.42
C LYS A 208 16.71 -11.52 -10.49
N PHE A 209 16.34 -12.00 -9.31
CA PHE A 209 17.28 -12.72 -8.42
C PHE A 209 17.87 -13.95 -9.11
N LYS A 210 17.04 -14.76 -9.78
CA LYS A 210 17.50 -15.95 -10.51
C LYS A 210 18.45 -15.61 -11.64
N THR A 211 18.17 -14.58 -12.43
CA THR A 211 19.05 -14.15 -13.53
C THR A 211 20.41 -13.64 -13.05
N GLU A 212 20.48 -13.10 -11.83
CA GLU A 212 21.73 -12.65 -11.22
C GLU A 212 22.44 -13.76 -10.41
N GLY A 213 21.94 -15.00 -10.45
CA GLY A 213 22.50 -16.13 -9.71
C GLY A 213 22.36 -16.01 -8.19
N LEU A 214 21.50 -15.10 -7.71
CA LEU A 214 21.27 -14.84 -6.29
C LEU A 214 20.10 -15.67 -5.76
N ASN A 215 20.14 -16.01 -4.47
CA ASN A 215 19.01 -16.66 -3.81
C ASN A 215 17.89 -15.61 -3.54
N PRO A 216 16.68 -15.76 -4.11
CA PRO A 216 15.58 -14.81 -3.90
C PRO A 216 15.17 -14.65 -2.42
N TRP A 217 15.46 -15.66 -1.61
CA TRP A 217 15.12 -15.73 -0.19
C TRP A 217 16.24 -15.22 0.74
N ALA A 218 17.44 -14.95 0.22
CA ALA A 218 18.52 -14.41 1.04
C ALA A 218 18.30 -12.93 1.39
N LYS A 219 17.51 -12.22 0.58
CA LYS A 219 17.24 -10.79 0.73
C LYS A 219 15.90 -10.60 1.47
N LEU A 220 15.95 -10.49 2.81
CA LEU A 220 14.84 -9.98 3.66
C LEU A 220 14.58 -8.48 3.49
#